data_AF-W6W8D6-F1
#
_entry.id   AF-W6W8D6-F1
#
_cell.length_a   1.000
_cell.length_b   1.000
_cell.length_c   1.000
_cell.angle_alpha   90.00
_cell.angle_beta   90.00
_cell.angle_gamma   90.00
#
_symmetry.space_group_name_H-M   'P 1'
#
loop_
_entity.id
_entity.type
_entity.pdbx_description
1 polymer ?
#
loop_
_entity_poly.entity_id
_entity_poly.type
_entity_poly.pdbx_seq_one_letter_code
_entity_poly.pdbx_strand_id
1 'polypeptide(L)' 'MFFVSVTGDDEFLADSIKIENGKLYATVIGGTRAYKLSTVVEVAPVELESRSPVERIEKVAAAMKDLFDLQGPSANPIS' A
#
# COMPACT_ATOMS: atom_id res chain seq x y z
N MET A 1 8.73 3.87 6.96
CA MET A 1 8.26 5.08 6.27
C MET A 1 7.14 4.68 5.33
N PHE A 2 6.18 5.57 5.11
CA PHE A 2 4.97 5.36 4.34
C PHE A 2 4.81 6.49 3.34
N PHE A 3 4.48 6.16 2.10
CA PHE A 3 3.99 7.11 1.13
C PHE A 3 2.49 7.30 1.35
N VAL A 4 2.04 8.54 1.41
CA VAL A 4 0.64 8.90 1.69
C VAL A 4 0.16 9.86 0.60
N SER A 5 -0.91 9.48 -0.08
CA SER A 5 -1.60 10.31 -1.08
C SER A 5 -2.99 10.66 -0.58
N VAL A 6 -3.34 11.95 -0.60
CA VAL A 6 -4.60 12.49 -0.07
C VAL A 6 -5.26 13.36 -1.13
N THR A 7 -6.56 13.22 -1.31
CA THR A 7 -7.33 14.03 -2.27
C THR A 7 -7.27 15.51 -1.90
N GLY A 8 -6.75 16.33 -2.80
CA GLY A 8 -6.67 17.79 -2.63
C GLY A 8 -5.48 18.27 -1.78
N ASP A 9 -4.52 17.41 -1.48
CA ASP A 9 -3.24 17.74 -0.83
C ASP A 9 -2.09 17.15 -1.68
N ASP A 10 -0.87 17.60 -1.44
CA ASP A 10 0.32 17.04 -2.08
C ASP A 10 0.65 15.67 -1.47
N GLU A 11 1.28 14.80 -2.26
CA GLU A 11 1.75 13.50 -1.78
C GLU A 11 2.99 13.68 -0.89
N PHE A 12 3.09 12.90 0.20
CA PHE A 12 4.17 13.06 1.15
C PHE A 12 4.62 11.74 1.79
N LEU A 13 5.82 11.80 2.38
CA LEU A 13 6.39 10.71 3.15
C LEU A 13 6.11 10.92 4.65
N ALA A 14 5.59 9.87 5.29
CA ALA A 14 5.35 9.80 6.71
C ALA A 14 6.27 8.76 7.37
N ASP A 15 6.87 9.10 8.49
CA ASP A 15 7.70 8.17 9.26
C ASP A 15 6.87 7.02 9.81
N SER A 16 5.69 7.36 10.33
CA SER A 16 4.70 6.42 10.87
C SER A 16 3.29 6.87 10.55
N ILE A 17 2.37 5.90 10.56
CA ILE A 17 0.94 6.14 10.42
C ILE A 17 0.16 5.47 11.55
N LYS A 18 -0.95 6.08 11.96
CA LYS A 18 -1.93 5.51 12.88
C LYS A 18 -3.33 5.77 12.33
N ILE A 19 -4.20 4.77 12.35
CA ILE A 19 -5.61 4.92 11.97
C ILE A 19 -6.47 4.80 13.23
N GLU A 20 -7.27 5.83 13.51
CA GLU A 20 -8.13 5.86 14.69
C GLU A 20 -9.32 6.80 14.46
N ASN A 21 -10.51 6.43 14.95
CA ASN A 21 -11.72 7.25 14.86
C ASN A 21 -12.05 7.74 13.43
N GLY A 22 -11.84 6.90 12.42
CA GLY A 22 -12.11 7.24 11.01
C GLY A 22 -11.10 8.23 10.39
N LYS A 23 -9.95 8.46 11.04
CA LYS A 23 -8.89 9.36 10.57
C LYS A 23 -7.56 8.63 10.43
N LEU A 24 -6.76 9.06 9.47
CA LEU A 24 -5.35 8.74 9.33
C LEU A 24 -4.52 9.84 9.99
N TYR A 25 -3.66 9.46 10.93
CA TYR A 25 -2.65 10.33 11.53
C TYR A 25 -1.29 9.93 10.95
N ALA A 26 -0.65 10.85 10.24
CA ALA A 26 0.64 10.63 9.62
C ALA A 26 1.68 11.51 10.33
N THR A 27 2.73 10.87 10.86
CA THR A 27 3.86 11.57 11.48
C THR A 27 4.83 11.95 10.38
N VAL A 28 5.10 13.25 10.22
CA VAL A 28 6.03 13.80 9.23
C VAL A 28 7.07 14.68 9.93
N ILE A 29 8.10 15.09 9.20
CA ILE A 29 9.09 16.05 9.74
C ILE A 29 8.38 17.35 10.09
N GLY A 30 8.43 17.74 11.37
CA GLY A 30 7.79 18.95 11.88
C GLY A 30 6.41 18.76 12.51
N GLY A 31 5.88 17.53 12.59
CA GLY A 31 4.70 17.24 13.41
C GLY A 31 3.80 16.11 12.89
N THR A 32 2.58 16.05 13.40
CA THR A 32 1.57 15.06 12.97
C THR A 32 0.49 15.73 12.14
N ARG A 33 0.22 15.20 10.95
CA ARG A 33 -0.90 15.60 10.10
C ARG A 33 -2.04 14.60 10.28
N ALA A 34 -3.28 15.09 10.23
CA ALA A 34 -4.47 14.26 10.41
C ALA A 34 -5.46 14.46 9.26
N TYR A 35 -5.88 13.36 8.65
CA TYR A 35 -6.75 13.33 7.48
C TYR A 35 -7.97 12.43 7.74
N LYS A 36 -9.12 12.77 7.15
CA LYS A 36 -10.28 11.85 7.16
C LYS A 36 -9.94 10.65 6.25
N LEU A 37 -10.26 9.43 6.66
CA LEU A 37 -9.95 8.26 5.83
C LEU A 37 -10.61 8.32 4.44
N SER A 38 -11.79 8.93 4.34
CA SER A 38 -12.49 9.11 3.06
C SER A 38 -11.75 10.01 2.06
N THR A 39 -10.73 10.75 2.49
CA THR A 39 -9.90 11.59 1.62
C THR A 39 -8.54 10.96 1.34
N VAL A 40 -8.19 9.86 2.00
CA VAL A 40 -6.92 9.15 1.77
C VAL A 40 -7.10 8.28 0.54
N VAL A 41 -6.27 8.52 -0.48
CA VAL A 41 -6.30 7.80 -1.75
C VAL A 41 -5.47 6.53 -1.63
N GLU A 42 -4.26 6.65 -1.10
CA GLU A 42 -3.31 5.55 -1.02
C GLU A 42 -2.39 5.70 0.20
N VAL A 43 -2.06 4.56 0.80
CA VAL A 43 -0.99 4.45 1.79
C VAL A 43 -0.14 3.23 1.45
N ALA A 44 1.12 3.45 1.08
CA ALA A 44 2.03 2.39 0.70
C ALA A 44 3.27 2.38 1.61
N PRO A 45 3.69 1.22 2.16
CA PRO A 45 4.96 1.14 2.86
C PRO A 45 6.12 1.37 1.89
N VAL A 46 7.07 2.21 2.28
CA VAL A 46 8.31 2.45 1.53
C VAL A 46 9.44 1.71 2.24
N GLU A 47 9.97 0.66 1.61
CA GLU A 47 11.20 0.02 2.05
C GLU A 47 12.37 0.96 1.74
N LEU A 48 12.98 1.54 2.78
CA LEU A 48 14.03 2.55 2.64
C LEU A 48 15.43 1.99 2.34
N GLU A 49 15.63 0.67 2.36
CA GLU A 49 16.96 0.08 2.07
C GLU A 49 16.88 -1.07 1.07
N SER A 50 17.23 -0.71 -0.18
CA SER A 50 18.02 -1.47 -1.15
C SER A 50 17.90 -2.99 -1.12
N ARG A 51 17.05 -3.52 -2.00
CA ARG A 51 17.26 -4.80 -2.67
C ARG A 51 16.98 -4.56 -4.15
N SER A 52 17.91 -4.99 -5.00
CA SER A 52 18.01 -4.68 -6.43
C SER A 52 16.64 -4.55 -7.13
N PRO A 53 16.45 -3.68 -8.14
CA PRO A 53 15.25 -3.66 -8.97
C PRO A 53 14.78 -5.07 -9.41
N VAL A 54 15.73 -5.99 -9.57
CA VAL A 54 15.51 -7.41 -9.84
C VAL A 54 14.75 -8.14 -8.72
N GLU A 55 15.13 -7.98 -7.45
CA GLU A 55 14.45 -8.64 -6.32
C GLU A 55 13.01 -8.13 -6.13
N ARG A 56 12.73 -6.88 -6.52
CA ARG A 56 11.37 -6.33 -6.54
C ARG A 56 10.52 -6.95 -7.64
N ILE A 57 11.09 -7.11 -8.85
CA ILE A 57 10.39 -7.76 -9.97
C ILE A 57 10.10 -9.22 -9.64
N GLU A 58 11.03 -9.93 -9.00
CA GLU A 58 10.81 -11.33 -8.60
C GLU A 58 9.68 -11.48 -7.57
N LYS A 59 9.62 -10.61 -6.54
CA LYS A 59 8.51 -10.63 -5.57
C LYS A 59 7.18 -10.27 -6.21
N VAL A 60 7.14 -9.30 -7.11
CA VAL A 60 5.91 -8.92 -7.85
C VAL A 60 5.49 -10.05 -8.79
N ALA A 61 6.43 -10.68 -9.52
CA ALA A 61 6.14 -11.81 -10.39
C ALA A 61 5.64 -13.02 -9.61
N ALA A 62 6.21 -13.31 -8.43
CA ALA A 62 5.73 -14.36 -7.55
C ALA A 62 4.30 -14.08 -7.04
N ALA A 63 4.02 -12.85 -6.58
CA ALA A 63 2.69 -12.46 -6.13
C ALA A 63 1.65 -12.49 -7.26
N MET A 64 2.03 -12.14 -8.50
CA MET A 64 1.15 -12.27 -9.66
C MET A 64 0.89 -13.74 -9.99
N LYS A 65 1.91 -14.61 -9.95
CA LYS A 65 1.75 -16.03 -10.23
C LYS A 65 0.78 -16.71 -9.26
N ASP A 66 0.87 -16.40 -7.97
CA ASP A 66 -0.06 -16.93 -6.95
C ASP A 66 -1.51 -16.45 -7.19
N LEU A 67 -1.68 -15.20 -7.68
CA LEU A 67 -2.99 -14.64 -8.05
C LEU A 67 -3.62 -15.34 -9.27
N PHE A 68 -2.80 -15.83 -10.21
CA PHE A 68 -3.27 -16.59 -11.37
C PHE A 68 -3.48 -18.08 -11.09
N ASP A 69 -2.69 -18.69 -10.19
CA ASP A 69 -2.89 -20.08 -9.76
C ASP A 69 -4.13 -20.24 -8.85
N LEU A 70 -4.54 -19.19 -8.13
CA LEU A 70 -5.83 -19.15 -7.41
C LEU A 70 -7.05 -18.98 -8.33
N GLN A 71 -6.83 -18.69 -9.62
CA GLN A 71 -7.86 -18.73 -10.68
C GLN A 71 -7.63 -19.89 -11.66
N GLY A 72 -7.08 -21.02 -11.18
CA GLY A 72 -7.27 -22.30 -11.85
C GLY A 72 -8.76 -22.58 -12.06
N PRO A 73 -9.17 -23.15 -13.20
CA PRO A 73 -10.58 -23.26 -13.54
C PRO A 73 -11.33 -24.00 -12.42
N SER A 74 -12.38 -23.36 -11.92
CA SER A 74 -13.48 -24.06 -11.26
C SER A 74 -14.02 -25.09 -12.25
N ALA A 75 -13.44 -26.28 -12.24
CA ALA A 75 -14.03 -27.46 -12.82
C ALA A 75 -15.25 -27.83 -11.96
N ASN A 76 -16.34 -27.09 -12.17
CA ASN A 76 -17.67 -27.58 -11.86
C ASN A 76 -18.07 -28.44 -13.08
N PRO A 77 -18.06 -29.77 -13.02
CA PRO A 77 -18.85 -30.56 -13.94
C PRO A 77 -20.31 -30.36 -13.53
N ILE A 78 -20.97 -29.37 -14.15
CA ILE A 78 -22.44 -29.41 -14.23
C ILE A 78 -22.76 -30.24 -15.48
N SER A 79 -23.38 -31.39 -15.21
CA SER A 79 -24.00 -32.38 -16.11
C SER A 79 -23.08 -33.42 -16.76
#